data_AF-X1JZ20-F1
#
_entry.id   AF-X1JZ20-F1
#
_cell.length_a   1.000
_cell.length_b   1.000
_cell.length_c   1.000
_cell.angle_alpha   90.00
_cell.angle_beta   90.00
_cell.angle_gamma   90.00
#
_symmetry.space_group_name_H-M   'P 1'
#
loop_
_entity.id
_entity.type
_entity.pdbx_description
1 polymer ?
#
loop_
_entity_poly.entity_id
_entity_poly.type
_entity_poly.pdbx_seq_one_letter_code
_entity_poly.pdbx_strand_id
1 'polypeptide(L)' 'MAKYRKKRGTDTWHWCRNCSNWPTQDYTERDSRPGSDLCNECKAKERKGDCTA' A
#
# COMPACT_ATOMS: atom_id res chain seq x y z
N MET A 1 2.04 6.30 12.15
CA MET A 1 1.06 5.24 11.83
C MET A 1 1.08 5.04 10.33
N ALA A 2 1.39 3.83 9.84
CA ALA A 2 1.41 3.57 8.41
C ALA A 2 -0.04 3.42 7.92
N LYS A 3 -0.46 4.25 6.97
CA LYS A 3 -1.79 4.14 6.36
C LYS A 3 -1.75 3.20 5.17
N TYR A 4 -2.60 2.18 5.20
CA TYR A 4 -2.75 1.25 4.10
C TYR A 4 -3.87 1.75 3.19
N ARG A 5 -3.62 1.85 1.89
CA ARG A 5 -4.59 2.24 0.86
C ARG A 5 -4.81 1.11 -0.12
N LYS A 6 -6.05 0.86 -0.49
CA LYS A 6 -6.44 -0.08 -1.56
C LYS A 6 -7.27 0.65 -2.59
N LYS A 7 -6.93 0.50 -3.87
CA LYS A 7 -7.71 1.10 -4.96
C LYS A 7 -9.04 0.35 -5.12
N ARG A 8 -10.13 1.08 -5.33
CA ARG A 8 -11.46 0.51 -5.57
C ARG A 8 -11.42 -0.26 -6.90
N GLY A 9 -11.74 -1.55 -6.84
CA GLY A 9 -11.64 -2.47 -7.98
C GLY A 9 -10.35 -3.32 -8.01
N THR A 10 -9.43 -3.13 -7.06
CA THR A 10 -8.31 -4.05 -6.83
C THR A 10 -8.40 -4.59 -5.42
N ASP A 11 -7.88 -5.79 -5.19
CA ASP A 11 -7.73 -6.32 -3.83
C ASP A 11 -6.39 -5.95 -3.21
N THR A 12 -5.50 -5.33 -3.98
CA THR A 12 -4.15 -5.01 -3.57
C THR A 12 -4.06 -3.77 -2.67
N TRP A 13 -3.44 -3.95 -1.51
CA TRP A 13 -3.11 -2.93 -0.54
C TRP A 13 -1.70 -2.38 -0.74
N HIS A 14 -1.61 -1.07 -0.71
CA HIS A 14 -0.41 -0.27 -0.85
C HIS A 14 -0.21 0.54 0.44
N TRP A 15 1.02 0.64 0.93
CA TRP A 15 1.34 1.50 2.08
C TRP A 15 2.54 2.41 1.81
N CYS A 16 3.27 2.16 0.73
CA CYS A 16 4.34 3.02 0.26
C CYS A 16 3.78 4.07 -0.70
N ARG A 17 3.85 5.35 -0.33
CA ARG A 17 3.44 6.49 -1.17
C ARG A 17 4.26 6.61 -2.46
N ASN A 18 5.50 6.14 -2.45
CA ASN A 18 6.35 6.04 -3.63
C ASN A 18 6.09 4.77 -4.45
N CYS A 19 5.02 4.02 -4.17
CA CYS A 19 4.66 2.87 -4.98
C CYS A 19 4.15 3.34 -6.35
N SER A 20 4.55 2.66 -7.43
CA SER A 20 4.12 3.00 -8.80
C SER A 20 2.60 2.87 -8.96
N ASN A 21 1.98 1.98 -8.18
CA ASN A 21 0.54 1.74 -8.16
C ASN A 21 -0.14 2.42 -6.97
N TRP A 22 0.51 3.40 -6.34
CA TRP A 22 -0.07 4.13 -5.21
C TRP A 22 -1.38 4.80 -5.61
N PRO A 23 -2.51 4.46 -4.98
CA PRO A 23 -3.76 5.06 -5.35
C PRO A 23 -3.91 6.46 -4.73
N THR A 24 -4.20 7.42 -5.61
CA THR A 24 -4.42 8.84 -5.27
C THR A 24 -5.89 9.23 -5.30
N GLN A 25 -6.75 8.41 -5.92
CA GLN A 25 -8.18 8.61 -6.10
C GLN A 25 -8.90 7.27 -5.95
N ASP A 26 -10.20 7.29 -5.61
CA ASP A 26 -11.04 6.10 -5.47
C ASP A 26 -10.37 4.96 -4.69
N TYR A 27 -9.92 5.25 -3.47
CA TYR A 27 -9.25 4.28 -2.62
C TYR A 27 -9.88 4.21 -1.25
N THR A 28 -9.73 3.05 -0.62
CA THR A 28 -10.06 2.85 0.78
C THR A 28 -8.79 2.89 1.60
N GLU A 29 -8.76 3.70 2.65
CA GLU A 29 -7.66 3.72 3.60
C GLU A 29 -8.03 3.00 4.90
N ARG A 30 -7.03 2.42 5.57
CA ARG A 30 -7.15 1.82 6.90
C ARG A 30 -5.83 1.98 7.67
N ASP A 31 -5.94 2.03 8.99
CA ASP A 31 -4.77 2.06 9.89
C ASP A 31 -4.19 0.68 10.20
N SER A 32 -4.96 -0.39 9.98
CA SER A 32 -4.53 -1.77 10.27
C SER A 32 -3.95 -2.47 9.03
N ARG A 33 -2.86 -3.21 9.22
CA ARG A 33 -2.25 -3.99 8.12
C ARG A 33 -3.22 -5.11 7.70
N PRO A 34 -3.60 -5.18 6.42
CA PRO A 34 -4.35 -6.32 5.89
C PRO A 34 -3.56 -7.63 6.03
N GLY A 35 -4.26 -8.74 6.25
CA GLY A 35 -3.64 -10.06 6.30
C GLY A 35 -3.22 -10.61 4.92
N SER A 36 -3.92 -10.22 3.86
CA SER A 36 -3.71 -10.69 2.48
C SER A 36 -3.68 -9.53 1.48
N ASP A 37 -3.34 -9.84 0.23
CA ASP A 37 -3.41 -8.90 -0.89
C ASP A 37 -2.50 -7.67 -0.73
N LEU A 38 -1.29 -7.87 -0.20
CA LEU A 38 -0.31 -6.80 -0.06
C LEU A 38 0.51 -6.64 -1.34
N CYS A 39 0.69 -5.40 -1.80
CA CYS A 39 1.50 -5.09 -2.97
C CYS A 39 2.95 -5.58 -2.81
N ASN A 40 3.42 -6.41 -3.75
CA ASN A 40 4.78 -6.95 -3.74
C ASN A 40 5.85 -5.86 -3.87
N GLU A 41 5.57 -4.78 -4.62
CA GLU A 41 6.48 -3.64 -4.74
C GLU A 41 6.63 -2.94 -3.37
N CYS A 42 5.52 -2.73 -2.66
CA CYS A 42 5.56 -2.17 -1.31
C CYS A 42 6.32 -3.09 -0.35
N LYS A 43 6.15 -4.42 -0.42
CA LYS A 43 6.93 -5.39 0.39
C LYS A 43 8.42 -5.27 0.10
N ALA A 44 8.80 -5.19 -1.17
CA ALA A 44 10.19 -5.08 -1.58
C ALA A 44 10.82 -3.77 -1.08
N LYS A 45 10.11 -2.64 -1.21
CA LYS A 45 10.56 -1.34 -0.71
C LYS A 45 10.63 -1.26 0.81
N GLU A 46 9.65 -1.83 1.51
CA GLU A 46 9.65 -1.94 2.98
C GLU A 46 10.87 -2.74 3.44
N ARG A 47 11.14 -3.90 2.81
CA ARG A 47 12.32 -4.71 3.10
C ARG A 47 13.63 -3.99 2.79
N LYS A 48 13.65 -3.14 1.77
CA LYS A 48 14.81 -2.32 1.38
C LYS A 48 14.99 -1.08 2.26
N GLY A 49 13.97 -0.66 3.01
CA GLY A 49 13.95 0.63 3.72
C GLY A 49 13.70 1.84 2.81
N ASP A 50 13.19 1.61 1.59
CA ASP A 50 12.90 2.63 0.57
C ASP A 50 11.41 3.04 0.55
N CYS A 51 10.59 2.44 1.42
CA CYS A 51 9.16 2.72 1.48
C CYS A 51 8.88 4.03 2.21
N THR A 52 8.27 4.99 1.52
CA THR A 52 7.79 6.24 2.14
C THR A 52 6.35 6.07 2.61
N ALA A 53 6.12 6.02 3.92
CA ALA A 53 4.80 5.88 4.54
C ALA A 53 4.00 7.19 4.59
#